data_AF-A0A7V3NCE9-F1
#
_entry.id   AF-A0A7V3NCE9-F1
#
_cell.length_a   1.000
_cell.length_b   1.000
_cell.length_c   1.000
_cell.angle_alpha   90.00
_cell.angle_beta   90.00
_cell.angle_gamma   90.00
#
_symmetry.space_group_name_H-M   'P 1'
#
loop_
_entity.id
_entity.type
_entity.pdbx_description
1 polymer ?
#
loop_
_entity_poly.entity_id
_entity_poly.type
_entity_poly.pdbx_seq_one_letter_code
_entity_poly.pdbx_strand_id
1 'polypeptide(L)'
;GREFDAATDQYYYRARYYDAAIGRFTSEDPLGLSAGDKNLYRYVLNRPTSLTDPSGLYDVDFHFYVVYYLLRAKGWPHAYARRIATYSQYLDECRDTYQEGQPKVIACWHFPGSDTSEATKPGYGRARDGILAASRRLTANLPSGQVGSIQVELGIYLHVYADSFAHAGFSGYCVPSINRRPRDSGGLGLPDNLLHGHMDMGKIPDDPGYSEDNFRSALAAALDIFDFLPPWPGGTVLRRETVVEDLTKVFQRTKGSGEPIWGRFMPAAQRVKRVQEKIAERFPDAKKLAYHRAGVDQEAWGVGLGAAQERLGILGR
;
A
#
# COMPACT_ATOMS: atom_id res chain seq x y z
N GLY A 1 0.40 15.88 -9.22
CA GLY A 1 -0.51 17.04 -9.29
C GLY A 1 -1.92 16.63 -9.67
N ARG A 2 -2.89 17.51 -9.38
CA ARG A 2 -4.28 17.47 -9.89
C ARG A 2 -4.40 18.36 -11.13
N GLU A 3 -5.46 18.17 -11.91
CA GLU A 3 -5.71 19.00 -13.08
C GLU A 3 -6.06 20.42 -12.63
N PHE A 4 -5.39 21.40 -13.21
CA PHE A 4 -5.67 22.81 -12.98
C PHE A 4 -6.55 23.33 -14.11
N ASP A 5 -7.73 23.82 -13.75
CA ASP A 5 -8.65 24.48 -14.67
C ASP A 5 -8.31 25.97 -14.71
N ALA A 6 -7.68 26.38 -15.82
CA ALA A 6 -7.27 27.76 -16.03
C ALA A 6 -8.44 28.73 -16.25
N ALA A 7 -9.64 28.24 -16.59
CA ALA A 7 -10.82 29.10 -16.77
C ALA A 7 -11.44 29.52 -15.43
N THR A 8 -11.27 28.70 -14.38
CA THR A 8 -11.86 28.94 -13.06
C THR A 8 -10.81 29.13 -11.95
N ASP A 9 -9.52 29.06 -12.27
CA ASP A 9 -8.39 29.13 -11.33
C ASP A 9 -8.49 28.12 -10.18
N GLN A 10 -8.94 26.91 -10.50
CA GLN A 10 -9.26 25.86 -9.52
C GLN A 10 -8.62 24.54 -9.90
N TYR A 11 -8.38 23.69 -8.91
CA TYR A 11 -7.88 22.34 -9.11
C TYR A 11 -9.01 21.33 -9.05
N TYR A 12 -9.11 20.46 -10.05
CA TYR A 12 -10.08 19.38 -10.07
C TYR A 12 -9.58 18.15 -9.28
N TYR A 13 -10.21 17.90 -8.13
CA TYR A 13 -9.93 16.78 -7.23
C TYR A 13 -10.96 15.65 -7.42
N ARG A 14 -11.24 15.28 -8.68
CA ARG A 14 -12.15 14.18 -9.11
C ARG A 14 -13.62 14.38 -8.79
N ALA A 15 -13.98 14.60 -7.53
CA ALA A 15 -15.36 14.76 -7.09
C ALA A 15 -15.71 16.22 -6.75
N ARG A 16 -14.68 17.06 -6.60
CA ARG A 16 -14.80 18.46 -6.17
C ARG A 16 -13.73 19.32 -6.82
N TYR A 17 -14.01 20.62 -6.93
CA TYR A 17 -13.05 21.63 -7.29
C TYR A 17 -12.46 22.26 -6.02
N TYR A 18 -11.15 22.40 -5.97
CA TYR A 18 -10.39 23.02 -4.90
C TYR A 18 -9.94 24.40 -5.36
N ASP A 19 -10.30 25.43 -4.60
CA ASP A 19 -9.87 26.80 -4.83
C ASP A 19 -8.66 27.08 -3.92
N ALA A 20 -7.50 27.23 -4.55
CA ALA A 20 -6.24 27.46 -3.85
C ALA A 20 -6.14 28.89 -3.30
N ALA A 21 -6.84 29.87 -3.88
CA ALA A 21 -6.82 31.25 -3.41
C ALA A 21 -7.51 31.40 -2.05
N ILE A 22 -8.52 30.56 -1.77
CA ILE A 22 -9.25 30.55 -0.49
C ILE A 22 -9.00 29.30 0.36
N GLY A 23 -8.20 28.35 -0.13
CA GLY A 23 -7.72 27.19 0.62
C GLY A 23 -8.77 26.13 0.95
N ARG A 24 -9.81 25.95 0.13
CA ARG A 24 -10.91 24.99 0.41
C ARG A 24 -11.58 24.44 -0.86
N PHE A 25 -12.39 23.39 -0.71
CA PHE A 25 -13.28 22.93 -1.78
C PHE A 25 -14.41 23.92 -2.01
N THR A 26 -14.83 24.06 -3.27
CA THR A 26 -15.94 24.92 -3.68
C THR A 26 -17.31 24.22 -3.58
N SER A 27 -17.31 22.92 -3.28
CA SER A 27 -18.51 22.12 -3.00
C SER A 27 -18.35 21.28 -1.74
N GLU A 28 -19.48 20.94 -1.12
CA GLU A 28 -19.53 20.04 0.04
C GLU A 28 -18.99 18.65 -0.29
N ASP A 29 -18.46 17.97 0.72
CA ASP A 29 -18.06 16.57 0.60
C ASP A 29 -19.27 15.70 0.23
N PRO A 30 -19.22 14.93 -0.88
CA PRO A 30 -20.28 14.01 -1.24
C PRO A 30 -20.58 12.94 -0.17
N LEU A 31 -19.63 12.68 0.74
CA LEU A 31 -19.80 11.80 1.89
C LEU A 31 -20.40 12.52 3.11
N GLY A 32 -20.59 13.84 3.06
CA GLY A 32 -21.13 14.62 4.17
C GLY A 32 -20.33 14.41 5.46
N LEU A 33 -21.02 14.43 6.60
CA LEU A 33 -20.39 14.20 7.91
C LEU A 33 -19.83 12.78 8.09
N SER A 34 -20.18 11.83 7.20
CA SER A 34 -19.61 10.49 7.23
C SER A 34 -18.14 10.44 6.80
N ALA A 35 -17.63 11.54 6.22
CA ALA A 35 -16.20 11.74 5.94
C ALA A 35 -15.34 11.90 7.21
N GLY A 36 -15.95 11.95 8.40
CA GLY A 36 -15.23 12.12 9.67
C GLY A 36 -14.79 13.56 9.96
N ASP A 37 -15.08 14.50 9.06
CA ASP A 37 -14.87 15.93 9.26
C ASP A 37 -16.21 16.67 9.43
N LYS A 38 -16.26 17.56 10.42
CA LYS A 38 -17.41 18.45 10.67
C LYS A 38 -17.49 19.62 9.68
N ASN A 39 -16.43 19.87 8.90
CA ASN A 39 -16.42 20.91 7.86
C ASN A 39 -16.36 20.28 6.47
N LEU A 40 -17.50 20.34 5.78
CA LEU A 40 -17.73 19.69 4.49
C LEU A 40 -16.93 20.30 3.32
N TYR A 41 -16.32 21.47 3.53
CA TYR A 41 -15.58 22.20 2.50
C TYR A 41 -14.06 22.11 2.70
N ARG A 42 -13.61 21.54 3.82
CA ARG A 42 -12.21 21.67 4.25
C ARG A 42 -11.29 20.83 3.38
N TYR A 43 -10.22 21.45 2.89
CA TYR A 43 -9.14 20.71 2.25
C TYR A 43 -8.15 20.27 3.33
N VAL A 44 -8.01 18.94 3.50
CA VAL A 44 -6.87 18.34 4.22
C VAL A 44 -6.74 18.93 5.65
N LEU A 45 -7.86 19.02 6.38
CA LEU A 45 -7.95 19.58 7.73
C LEU A 45 -7.31 20.99 7.91
N ASN A 46 -7.27 21.81 6.86
CA ASN A 46 -6.55 23.11 6.83
C ASN A 46 -5.05 22.98 7.12
N ARG A 47 -4.48 21.82 6.83
CA ARG A 47 -3.05 21.50 6.96
C ARG A 47 -2.48 21.00 5.62
N PRO A 48 -2.67 21.73 4.51
CA PRO A 48 -2.26 21.28 3.16
C PRO A 48 -0.74 21.12 3.00
N THR A 49 0.04 21.68 3.92
CA THR A 49 1.50 21.55 4.00
C THR A 49 1.97 20.43 4.94
N SER A 50 1.07 19.84 5.74
CA SER A 50 1.42 18.94 6.85
C SER A 50 0.57 17.66 6.94
N LEU A 51 -0.43 17.49 6.06
CA LEU A 51 -1.16 16.24 5.91
C LEU A 51 -1.05 15.79 4.45
N THR A 52 -0.33 14.69 4.24
CA THR A 52 -0.21 13.94 2.98
C THR A 52 -0.24 12.44 3.32
N ASP A 53 -0.87 11.68 2.44
CA ASP A 53 -1.12 10.23 2.44
C ASP A 53 -0.05 9.36 3.16
N PRO A 54 -0.36 8.78 4.34
CA PRO A 54 0.63 8.06 5.14
C PRO A 54 1.08 6.69 4.58
N SER A 55 0.57 6.20 3.44
CA SER A 55 1.11 4.99 2.80
C SER A 55 2.17 5.30 1.73
N GLY A 56 2.00 6.37 0.95
CA GLY A 56 3.01 7.06 0.12
C GLY A 56 3.81 6.26 -0.91
N LEU A 57 3.75 4.94 -0.92
CA LEU A 57 4.60 4.02 -1.66
C LEU A 57 3.79 2.92 -2.31
N TYR A 58 2.95 2.29 -1.50
CA TYR A 58 1.98 1.30 -1.92
C TYR A 58 0.58 1.78 -1.55
N ASP A 59 -0.32 1.67 -2.51
CA ASP A 59 -1.76 1.90 -2.35
C ASP A 59 -2.44 0.60 -2.83
N VAL A 60 -3.72 0.68 -3.16
CA VAL A 60 -4.51 -0.41 -3.75
C VAL A 60 -3.85 -1.02 -5.00
N ASP A 61 -3.01 -0.27 -5.74
CA ASP A 61 -2.24 -0.82 -6.86
C ASP A 61 -1.34 -1.97 -6.44
N PHE A 62 -0.70 -1.87 -5.27
CA PHE A 62 0.18 -2.91 -4.78
C PHE A 62 -0.57 -3.91 -3.88
N HIS A 63 -1.13 -3.43 -2.77
CA HIS A 63 -1.67 -4.28 -1.71
C HIS A 63 -2.89 -5.08 -2.16
N PHE A 64 -3.65 -4.58 -3.15
CA PHE A 64 -4.67 -5.39 -3.81
C PHE A 64 -4.19 -5.98 -5.13
N TYR A 65 -3.92 -5.14 -6.13
CA TYR A 65 -3.80 -5.63 -7.51
C TYR A 65 -2.51 -6.38 -7.79
N VAL A 66 -1.35 -5.93 -7.30
CA VAL A 66 -0.09 -6.66 -7.48
C VAL A 66 -0.11 -7.95 -6.67
N VAL A 67 -0.56 -7.90 -5.40
CA VAL A 67 -0.74 -9.12 -4.59
C VAL A 67 -1.65 -10.14 -5.29
N TYR A 68 -2.79 -9.70 -5.84
CA TYR A 68 -3.67 -10.55 -6.64
C TYR A 68 -2.93 -11.13 -7.85
N TYR A 69 -2.23 -10.28 -8.62
CA TYR A 69 -1.48 -10.70 -9.80
C TYR A 69 -0.44 -11.77 -9.45
N LEU A 70 0.32 -11.60 -8.36
CA LEU A 70 1.35 -12.53 -7.91
C LEU A 70 0.79 -13.90 -7.52
N LEU A 71 -0.33 -13.91 -6.78
CA LEU A 71 -1.04 -15.16 -6.43
C LEU A 71 -1.51 -15.88 -7.70
N ARG A 72 -2.16 -15.16 -8.63
CA ARG A 72 -2.61 -15.74 -9.90
C ARG A 72 -1.44 -16.22 -10.77
N ALA A 73 -0.33 -15.49 -10.80
CA ALA A 73 0.89 -15.87 -11.50
C ALA A 73 1.53 -17.14 -10.91
N LYS A 74 1.27 -17.44 -9.64
CA LYS A 74 1.61 -18.71 -8.97
C LYS A 74 0.54 -19.80 -9.09
N GLY A 75 -0.44 -19.60 -9.96
CA GLY A 75 -1.49 -20.57 -10.23
C GLY A 75 -2.59 -20.63 -9.18
N TRP A 76 -2.64 -19.69 -8.22
CA TRP A 76 -3.68 -19.68 -7.20
C TRP A 76 -5.07 -19.45 -7.82
N PRO A 77 -6.13 -20.13 -7.35
CA PRO A 77 -7.48 -19.95 -7.84
C PRO A 77 -7.95 -18.50 -7.69
N HIS A 78 -8.73 -18.01 -8.66
CA HIS A 78 -9.30 -16.65 -8.66
C HIS A 78 -9.94 -16.26 -7.31
N ALA A 79 -10.77 -17.15 -6.76
CA ALA A 79 -11.49 -16.88 -5.51
C ALA A 79 -10.55 -16.69 -4.32
N TYR A 80 -9.47 -17.49 -4.23
CA TYR A 80 -8.47 -17.38 -3.16
C TYR A 80 -7.65 -16.11 -3.35
N ALA A 81 -7.10 -15.92 -4.56
CA ALA A 81 -6.28 -14.75 -4.88
C ALA A 81 -7.02 -13.44 -4.58
N ARG A 82 -8.30 -13.35 -4.98
CA ARG A 82 -9.14 -12.18 -4.72
C ARG A 82 -9.34 -11.92 -3.24
N ARG A 83 -9.69 -12.95 -2.44
CA ARG A 83 -9.93 -12.78 -1.00
C ARG A 83 -8.66 -12.38 -0.25
N ILE A 84 -7.56 -13.06 -0.51
CA ILE A 84 -6.26 -12.77 0.11
C ILE A 84 -5.81 -11.34 -0.21
N ALA A 85 -5.91 -10.91 -1.47
CA ALA A 85 -5.61 -9.55 -1.89
C ALA A 85 -6.53 -8.52 -1.22
N THR A 86 -7.83 -8.80 -1.08
CA THR A 86 -8.75 -7.93 -0.35
C THR A 86 -8.29 -7.73 1.09
N TYR A 87 -7.87 -8.78 1.79
CA TYR A 87 -7.39 -8.67 3.17
C TYR A 87 -6.04 -7.94 3.27
N SER A 88 -5.17 -8.12 2.28
CA SER A 88 -3.90 -7.38 2.20
C SER A 88 -4.14 -5.87 2.07
N GLN A 89 -5.09 -5.43 1.24
CA GLN A 89 -5.51 -4.02 1.17
C GLN A 89 -6.28 -3.55 2.41
N TYR A 90 -7.13 -4.41 2.99
CA TYR A 90 -7.97 -4.01 4.12
C TYR A 90 -7.18 -3.63 5.37
N LEU A 91 -5.92 -4.06 5.49
CA LEU A 91 -5.04 -3.67 6.59
C LEU A 91 -4.82 -2.14 6.65
N ASP A 92 -4.77 -1.47 5.50
CA ASP A 92 -4.66 0.01 5.44
C ASP A 92 -5.97 0.72 5.81
N GLU A 93 -7.10 0.02 5.76
CA GLU A 93 -8.44 0.59 5.88
C GLU A 93 -9.12 0.23 7.21
N CYS A 94 -8.58 -0.74 7.93
CA CYS A 94 -9.08 -1.22 9.20
C CYS A 94 -8.61 -0.29 10.33
N ARG A 95 -9.55 0.14 11.18
CA ARG A 95 -9.26 1.06 12.29
C ARG A 95 -8.31 0.47 13.33
N ASP A 96 -8.27 -0.86 13.46
CA ASP A 96 -7.44 -1.53 14.48
C ASP A 96 -5.96 -1.61 14.06
N THR A 97 -5.68 -1.40 12.78
CA THR A 97 -4.35 -1.54 12.19
C THR A 97 -3.85 -0.25 11.58
N TYR A 98 -4.77 0.66 11.27
CA TYR A 98 -4.52 1.99 10.77
C TYR A 98 -5.49 2.99 11.42
N GLN A 99 -5.03 3.67 12.47
CA GLN A 99 -5.79 4.73 13.14
C GLN A 99 -5.01 6.04 13.12
N GLU A 100 -5.61 7.05 12.49
CA GLU A 100 -5.09 8.42 12.50
C GLU A 100 -4.91 8.91 13.93
N GLY A 101 -3.73 9.44 14.25
CA GLY A 101 -3.38 9.88 15.60
C GLY A 101 -2.96 8.75 16.56
N GLN A 102 -2.83 7.50 16.10
CA GLN A 102 -2.24 6.41 16.89
C GLN A 102 -0.93 5.89 16.29
N PRO A 103 0.19 6.61 16.55
CA PRO A 103 1.51 6.28 16.08
C PRO A 103 1.94 4.82 16.19
N LYS A 104 1.73 4.27 17.37
CA LYS A 104 2.23 2.96 17.74
C LYS A 104 1.52 1.86 16.98
N VAL A 105 0.22 2.04 16.71
CA VAL A 105 -0.58 1.10 15.92
C VAL A 105 -0.02 1.02 14.50
N ILE A 106 0.15 2.16 13.83
CA ILE A 106 0.70 2.22 12.47
C ILE A 106 2.12 1.62 12.43
N ALA A 107 2.97 1.97 13.40
CA ALA A 107 4.33 1.44 13.49
C ALA A 107 4.39 -0.10 13.58
N CYS A 108 3.43 -0.71 14.27
CA CYS A 108 3.39 -2.15 14.47
C CYS A 108 3.07 -2.93 13.18
N TRP A 109 2.20 -2.40 12.33
CA TRP A 109 1.74 -3.08 11.12
C TRP A 109 2.55 -2.70 9.88
N HIS A 110 2.95 -1.43 9.76
CA HIS A 110 3.52 -0.88 8.53
C HIS A 110 5.04 -0.64 8.59
N PHE A 111 5.64 -0.67 9.78
CA PHE A 111 7.10 -0.54 9.96
C PHE A 111 7.69 -1.79 10.59
N PRO A 112 7.55 -2.95 9.94
CA PRO A 112 7.93 -4.22 10.53
C PRO A 112 9.40 -4.26 10.89
N GLY A 113 9.69 -4.83 12.06
CA GLY A 113 11.05 -4.98 12.57
C GLY A 113 11.73 -3.68 13.01
N SER A 114 11.08 -2.52 12.88
CA SER A 114 11.61 -1.26 13.42
C SER A 114 11.31 -1.07 14.90
N ASP A 115 12.11 -0.21 15.53
CA ASP A 115 11.88 0.35 16.87
C ASP A 115 12.57 1.73 16.99
N THR A 116 12.78 2.21 18.22
CA THR A 116 13.43 3.50 18.46
C THR A 116 14.94 3.53 18.16
N SER A 117 15.53 2.38 17.82
CA SER A 117 16.96 2.17 17.59
C SER A 117 17.27 1.52 16.23
N GLU A 118 16.32 0.78 15.65
CA GLU A 118 16.46 0.14 14.35
C GLU A 118 15.39 0.60 13.35
N ALA A 119 15.82 0.81 12.10
CA ALA A 119 14.94 1.01 10.96
C ALA A 119 14.35 -0.32 10.46
N THR A 120 13.21 -0.24 9.79
CA THR A 120 12.67 -1.32 8.96
C THR A 120 13.69 -1.71 7.88
N LYS A 121 13.84 -3.01 7.71
CA LYS A 121 14.73 -3.63 6.72
C LYS A 121 13.87 -4.40 5.71
N PRO A 122 14.23 -4.39 4.41
CA PRO A 122 13.49 -5.16 3.41
C PRO A 122 13.57 -6.66 3.72
N GLY A 123 12.50 -7.37 3.39
CA GLY A 123 12.43 -8.82 3.54
C GLY A 123 12.17 -9.27 4.98
N TYR A 124 11.19 -8.67 5.67
CA TYR A 124 10.90 -8.99 7.06
C TYR A 124 10.63 -10.49 7.29
N GLY A 125 11.57 -11.17 7.96
CA GLY A 125 11.60 -12.63 8.06
C GLY A 125 10.34 -13.26 8.64
N ARG A 126 9.74 -12.65 9.67
CA ARG A 126 8.51 -13.19 10.29
C ARG A 126 7.31 -13.17 9.33
N ALA A 127 7.20 -12.11 8.51
CA ALA A 127 6.18 -12.06 7.47
C ALA A 127 6.44 -13.10 6.38
N ARG A 128 7.70 -13.30 5.96
CA ARG A 128 8.08 -14.37 5.01
C ARG A 128 7.69 -15.77 5.52
N ASP A 129 8.06 -16.07 6.77
CA ASP A 129 7.73 -17.35 7.41
C ASP A 129 6.22 -17.54 7.53
N GLY A 130 5.50 -16.47 7.87
CA GLY A 130 4.04 -16.41 7.90
C GLY A 130 3.41 -16.74 6.53
N ILE A 131 3.91 -16.13 5.44
CA ILE A 131 3.44 -16.41 4.07
C ILE A 131 3.62 -17.88 3.74
N LEU A 132 4.80 -18.45 4.01
CA LEU A 132 5.09 -19.85 3.73
C LEU A 132 4.21 -20.80 4.56
N ALA A 133 4.00 -20.50 5.84
CA ALA A 133 3.17 -21.30 6.73
C ALA A 133 1.69 -21.25 6.36
N ALA A 134 1.14 -20.05 6.12
CA ALA A 134 -0.25 -19.87 5.71
C ALA A 134 -0.51 -20.50 4.34
N SER A 135 0.43 -20.38 3.40
CA SER A 135 0.34 -21.03 2.08
C SER A 135 0.23 -22.55 2.21
N ARG A 136 1.12 -23.19 2.99
CA ARG A 136 1.07 -24.64 3.22
C ARG A 136 -0.26 -25.09 3.82
N ARG A 137 -0.79 -24.33 4.78
CA ARG A 137 -2.08 -24.62 5.42
C ARG A 137 -3.22 -24.54 4.39
N LEU A 138 -3.28 -23.48 3.57
CA LEU A 138 -4.34 -23.34 2.55
C LEU A 138 -4.32 -24.42 1.47
N THR A 139 -3.16 -25.02 1.22
CA THR A 139 -3.02 -26.14 0.27
C THR A 139 -3.29 -27.52 0.89
N ALA A 140 -3.54 -27.58 2.21
CA ALA A 140 -3.93 -28.81 2.89
C ALA A 140 -5.46 -29.01 2.84
N ASN A 141 -5.93 -30.26 2.98
CA ASN A 141 -7.36 -30.59 3.08
C ASN A 141 -7.94 -30.08 4.42
N LEU A 142 -8.24 -28.78 4.50
CA LEU A 142 -8.75 -28.11 5.71
C LEU A 142 -10.28 -27.98 5.74
N PRO A 143 -10.91 -27.93 6.93
CA PRO A 143 -12.30 -27.54 7.09
C PRO A 143 -12.55 -26.11 6.59
N SER A 144 -13.70 -25.85 5.97
CA SER A 144 -14.04 -24.57 5.33
C SER A 144 -13.94 -23.35 6.27
N GLY A 145 -14.24 -23.52 7.57
CA GLY A 145 -14.15 -22.44 8.56
C GLY A 145 -12.72 -21.96 8.85
N GLN A 146 -11.71 -22.80 8.65
CA GLN A 146 -10.30 -22.41 8.84
C GLN A 146 -9.74 -21.67 7.61
N VAL A 147 -10.32 -21.91 6.44
CA VAL A 147 -9.83 -21.32 5.18
C VAL A 147 -9.93 -19.78 5.23
N GLY A 148 -11.02 -19.23 5.76
CA GLY A 148 -11.25 -17.78 5.83
C GLY A 148 -10.18 -17.06 6.65
N SER A 149 -9.94 -17.50 7.88
CA SER A 149 -8.94 -16.86 8.77
C SER A 149 -7.51 -17.04 8.26
N ILE A 150 -7.18 -18.17 7.62
CA ILE A 150 -5.84 -18.35 7.03
C ILE A 150 -5.64 -17.47 5.78
N GLN A 151 -6.70 -17.21 5.01
CA GLN A 151 -6.66 -16.24 3.91
C GLN A 151 -6.40 -14.82 4.43
N VAL A 152 -6.97 -14.47 5.59
CA VAL A 152 -6.67 -13.21 6.29
C VAL A 152 -5.20 -13.16 6.71
N GLU A 153 -4.73 -14.17 7.44
CA GLU A 153 -3.33 -14.27 7.87
C GLU A 153 -2.37 -14.06 6.67
N LEU A 154 -2.58 -14.78 5.57
CA LEU A 154 -1.76 -14.67 4.37
C LEU A 154 -1.80 -13.25 3.75
N GLY A 155 -2.98 -12.62 3.69
CA GLY A 155 -3.13 -11.26 3.18
C GLY A 155 -2.34 -10.24 4.02
N ILE A 156 -2.42 -10.36 5.35
CA ILE A 156 -1.68 -9.53 6.29
C ILE A 156 -0.17 -9.75 6.12
N TYR A 157 0.30 -10.99 6.07
CA TYR A 157 1.73 -11.25 5.91
C TYR A 157 2.27 -10.73 4.58
N LEU A 158 1.51 -10.83 3.49
CA LEU A 158 1.87 -10.25 2.19
C LEU A 158 1.94 -8.73 2.24
N HIS A 159 1.02 -8.09 2.95
CA HIS A 159 1.03 -6.65 3.18
C HIS A 159 2.31 -6.24 3.93
N VAL A 160 2.51 -6.80 5.13
CA VAL A 160 3.65 -6.45 6.00
C VAL A 160 4.99 -6.75 5.31
N TYR A 161 5.05 -7.82 4.52
CA TYR A 161 6.25 -8.12 3.75
C TYR A 161 6.52 -7.05 2.70
N ALA A 162 5.51 -6.61 1.95
CA ALA A 162 5.66 -5.52 0.99
C ALA A 162 6.11 -4.23 1.69
N ASP A 163 5.47 -3.87 2.81
CA ASP A 163 5.79 -2.70 3.60
C ASP A 163 7.23 -2.67 4.09
N SER A 164 7.83 -3.83 4.34
CA SER A 164 9.26 -3.90 4.69
C SER A 164 10.19 -3.32 3.62
N PHE A 165 9.80 -3.36 2.34
CA PHE A 165 10.54 -2.75 1.23
C PHE A 165 10.18 -1.27 1.03
N ALA A 166 8.91 -0.93 1.20
CA ALA A 166 8.43 0.45 1.09
C ALA A 166 9.09 1.32 2.18
N HIS A 167 9.04 0.84 3.42
CA HIS A 167 9.51 1.56 4.59
C HIS A 167 10.97 1.27 4.96
N ALA A 168 11.71 0.60 4.08
CA ALA A 168 13.13 0.33 4.28
C ALA A 168 13.92 1.62 4.60
N GLY A 169 14.68 1.59 5.69
CA GLY A 169 15.47 2.74 6.15
C GLY A 169 14.72 3.71 7.07
N PHE A 170 13.44 3.47 7.34
CA PHE A 170 12.64 4.28 8.26
C PHE A 170 12.18 3.48 9.49
N SER A 171 11.90 4.18 10.57
CA SER A 171 11.24 3.67 11.76
C SER A 171 9.85 4.26 11.88
N GLY A 172 8.88 3.46 12.33
CA GLY A 172 7.53 3.95 12.65
C GLY A 172 7.47 4.88 13.88
N TYR A 173 8.62 5.16 14.49
CA TYR A 173 8.79 6.01 15.67
C TYR A 173 9.50 7.31 15.30
N CYS A 174 9.27 8.36 16.09
CA CYS A 174 9.90 9.68 15.89
C CYS A 174 11.38 9.68 16.28
N VAL A 175 12.26 9.16 15.43
CA VAL A 175 13.69 9.05 15.71
C VAL A 175 14.51 9.82 14.67
N PRO A 176 14.92 11.08 14.95
CA PRO A 176 15.61 11.93 13.97
C PRO A 176 16.94 11.38 13.43
N SER A 177 17.63 10.54 14.22
CA SER A 177 18.88 9.89 13.78
C SER A 177 18.67 8.82 12.71
N ILE A 178 17.47 8.23 12.68
CA ILE A 178 17.04 7.18 11.73
C ILE A 178 16.24 7.81 10.60
N ASN A 179 15.15 8.51 10.93
CA ASN A 179 14.23 9.16 10.00
C ASN A 179 14.81 10.51 9.55
N ARG A 180 15.90 10.48 8.75
CA ARG A 180 16.56 11.71 8.27
C ARG A 180 15.71 12.39 7.19
N ARG A 181 15.54 13.71 7.31
CA ARG A 181 15.06 14.57 6.20
C ARG A 181 16.22 14.93 5.26
N PRO A 182 16.00 15.06 3.94
CA PRO A 182 16.97 15.72 3.07
C PRO A 182 17.14 17.18 3.49
N ARG A 183 18.40 17.62 3.66
CA ARG A 183 18.77 18.96 4.17
C ARG A 183 18.32 20.13 3.29
N ASP A 184 17.82 19.88 2.08
CA ASP A 184 17.54 20.92 1.09
C ASP A 184 16.03 21.27 0.95
N SER A 185 15.19 20.86 1.90
CA SER A 185 13.80 21.34 2.01
C SER A 185 13.77 22.77 2.56
N GLY A 186 14.23 23.71 1.73
CA GLY A 186 14.23 25.13 2.02
C GLY A 186 12.84 25.63 2.45
N GLY A 187 12.80 26.25 3.62
CA GLY A 187 11.73 27.15 4.04
C GLY A 187 10.59 26.48 4.79
N LEU A 188 10.60 26.60 6.11
CA LEU A 188 9.42 27.01 6.90
C LEU A 188 9.71 27.18 8.40
N GLY A 189 10.89 26.81 8.91
CA GLY A 189 11.36 27.25 10.24
C GLY A 189 10.43 26.89 11.40
N LEU A 190 9.69 25.79 11.30
CA LEU A 190 8.81 25.31 12.37
C LEU A 190 9.63 24.56 13.43
N PRO A 191 9.36 24.76 14.73
CA PRO A 191 10.10 24.11 15.81
C PRO A 191 9.80 22.60 15.86
N ASP A 192 10.85 21.81 16.14
CA ASP A 192 10.87 20.33 16.12
C ASP A 192 9.82 19.64 17.01
N ASN A 193 9.21 20.37 17.94
CA ASN A 193 8.28 19.85 18.94
C ASN A 193 6.81 19.78 18.50
N LEU A 194 6.45 20.31 17.33
CA LEU A 194 5.07 20.29 16.81
C LEU A 194 4.79 19.15 15.83
N LEU A 195 5.80 18.37 15.46
CA LEU A 195 5.74 17.38 14.39
C LEU A 195 5.85 15.98 14.98
N HIS A 196 4.71 15.49 15.47
CA HIS A 196 4.59 14.19 16.10
C HIS A 196 4.73 13.08 15.05
N GLY A 197 5.90 12.42 15.02
CA GLY A 197 6.22 10.99 14.75
C GLY A 197 5.57 10.18 13.62
N HIS A 198 4.44 10.59 13.07
CA HIS A 198 3.66 9.99 11.99
C HIS A 198 3.38 11.03 10.90
N MET A 199 3.32 12.31 11.26
CA MET A 199 3.20 13.43 10.32
C MET A 199 4.54 13.89 9.74
N ASP A 200 5.65 13.34 10.22
CA ASP A 200 7.01 13.62 9.73
C ASP A 200 7.46 12.68 8.60
N MET A 201 6.61 11.75 8.21
CA MET A 201 6.93 10.69 7.26
C MET A 201 6.60 11.13 5.83
N GLY A 202 7.05 12.33 5.48
CA GLY A 202 6.87 12.90 4.15
C GLY A 202 8.11 12.66 3.30
N LYS A 203 8.15 11.55 2.56
CA LYS A 203 8.83 11.58 1.26
C LYS A 203 8.20 12.74 0.48
N ILE A 204 9.00 13.71 0.05
CA ILE A 204 8.50 14.83 -0.77
C ILE A 204 7.97 14.20 -2.06
N PRO A 205 6.65 14.26 -2.35
CA PRO A 205 6.05 13.57 -3.50
C PRO A 205 6.64 13.99 -4.85
N ASP A 206 7.30 15.14 -4.87
CA ASP A 206 7.83 15.80 -6.06
C ASP A 206 9.37 15.66 -6.22
N ASP A 207 10.07 14.91 -5.37
CA ASP A 207 11.49 14.67 -5.56
C ASP A 207 11.71 13.54 -6.61
N PRO A 208 12.34 13.85 -7.76
CA PRO A 208 12.55 12.90 -8.84
C PRO A 208 13.34 11.65 -8.43
N GLY A 209 14.30 11.75 -7.50
CA GLY A 209 15.11 10.61 -7.03
C GLY A 209 14.25 9.57 -6.30
N TYR A 210 13.27 10.02 -5.52
CA TYR A 210 12.39 9.13 -4.77
C TYR A 210 11.39 8.39 -5.66
N SER A 211 10.98 8.97 -6.80
CA SER A 211 10.09 8.28 -7.74
C SER A 211 10.73 7.02 -8.35
N GLU A 212 12.06 7.02 -8.52
CA GLU A 212 12.83 5.89 -9.04
C GLU A 212 13.06 4.81 -7.96
N ASP A 213 13.37 5.22 -6.74
CA ASP A 213 13.52 4.30 -5.61
C ASP A 213 12.20 3.61 -5.26
N ASN A 214 11.06 4.31 -5.36
CA ASN A 214 9.75 3.71 -5.12
C ASN A 214 9.40 2.66 -6.18
N PHE A 215 9.75 2.90 -7.45
CA PHE A 215 9.63 1.89 -8.52
C PHE A 215 10.48 0.64 -8.19
N ARG A 216 11.73 0.85 -7.82
CA ARG A 216 12.67 -0.23 -7.50
C ARG A 216 12.20 -1.04 -6.30
N SER A 217 11.74 -0.38 -5.24
CA SER A 217 11.17 -1.04 -4.07
C SER A 217 9.93 -1.86 -4.42
N ALA A 218 9.00 -1.31 -5.21
CA ALA A 218 7.80 -2.02 -5.66
C ALA A 218 8.15 -3.28 -6.44
N LEU A 219 8.99 -3.13 -7.46
CA LEU A 219 9.40 -4.25 -8.29
C LEU A 219 10.20 -5.28 -7.47
N ALA A 220 11.10 -4.85 -6.59
CA ALA A 220 11.87 -5.74 -5.73
C ALA A 220 10.97 -6.53 -4.79
N ALA A 221 10.03 -5.87 -4.09
CA ALA A 221 9.07 -6.53 -3.20
C ALA A 221 8.23 -7.57 -3.96
N ALA A 222 7.70 -7.20 -5.13
CA ALA A 222 6.85 -8.08 -5.90
C ALA A 222 7.60 -9.30 -6.45
N LEU A 223 8.82 -9.10 -6.95
CA LEU A 223 9.65 -10.19 -7.47
C LEU A 223 10.15 -11.10 -6.35
N ASP A 224 10.51 -10.54 -5.19
CA ASP A 224 10.93 -11.33 -4.05
C ASP A 224 9.76 -12.19 -3.52
N ILE A 225 8.57 -11.60 -3.36
CA ILE A 225 7.32 -12.35 -3.05
C ILE A 225 7.11 -13.44 -4.10
N PHE A 226 7.19 -13.12 -5.40
CA PHE A 226 7.05 -14.13 -6.44
C PHE A 226 8.07 -15.25 -6.29
N ASP A 227 9.32 -14.97 -5.97
CA ASP A 227 10.37 -15.99 -5.94
C ASP A 227 10.14 -17.02 -4.82
N PHE A 228 9.66 -16.61 -3.64
CA PHE A 228 9.41 -17.56 -2.53
C PHE A 228 7.96 -18.01 -2.35
N LEU A 229 6.96 -17.32 -2.92
CA LEU A 229 5.55 -17.71 -2.80
C LEU A 229 5.33 -19.10 -3.42
N PRO A 230 4.83 -20.08 -2.64
CA PRO A 230 4.59 -21.42 -3.16
C PRO A 230 3.54 -21.42 -4.28
N PRO A 231 3.74 -22.21 -5.34
CA PRO A 231 2.71 -22.39 -6.36
C PRO A 231 1.51 -23.13 -5.78
N TRP A 232 0.32 -22.84 -6.30
CA TRP A 232 -0.86 -23.63 -5.96
C TRP A 232 -0.76 -25.03 -6.58
N PRO A 233 -1.08 -26.12 -5.86
CA PRO A 233 -1.03 -27.47 -6.39
C PRO A 233 -1.89 -27.63 -7.66
N GLY A 234 -1.26 -28.07 -8.76
CA GLY A 234 -1.91 -28.22 -10.06
C GLY A 234 -2.21 -26.90 -10.79
N GLY A 235 -1.83 -25.75 -10.22
CA GLY A 235 -1.98 -24.44 -10.86
C GLY A 235 -0.89 -24.18 -11.91
N THR A 236 -1.25 -23.45 -12.97
CA THR A 236 -0.27 -23.00 -13.98
C THR A 236 0.52 -21.80 -13.46
N VAL A 237 1.85 -21.92 -13.45
CA VAL A 237 2.76 -20.87 -12.99
C VAL A 237 3.28 -20.08 -14.20
N LEU A 238 3.17 -18.75 -14.15
CA LEU A 238 3.79 -17.88 -15.14
C LEU A 238 5.31 -17.94 -15.02
N ARG A 239 6.00 -17.78 -16.15
CA ARG A 239 7.46 -17.65 -16.14
C ARG A 239 7.87 -16.35 -15.43
N ARG A 240 8.97 -16.39 -14.68
CA ARG A 240 9.48 -15.24 -13.94
C ARG A 240 9.75 -14.04 -14.86
N GLU A 241 10.26 -14.29 -16.06
CA GLU A 241 10.55 -13.25 -17.07
C GLU A 241 9.27 -12.51 -17.47
N THR A 242 8.15 -13.22 -17.56
CA THR A 242 6.83 -12.64 -17.85
C THR A 242 6.36 -11.74 -16.71
N VAL A 243 6.56 -12.16 -15.46
CA VAL A 243 6.24 -11.35 -14.27
C VAL A 243 7.10 -10.09 -14.21
N VAL A 244 8.40 -10.20 -14.47
CA VAL A 244 9.32 -9.06 -14.55
C VAL A 244 8.87 -8.08 -15.62
N GLU A 245 8.55 -8.56 -16.82
CA GLU A 245 8.10 -7.71 -17.93
C GLU A 245 6.80 -6.98 -17.60
N ASP A 246 5.80 -7.69 -17.08
CA ASP A 246 4.50 -7.12 -16.74
C ASP A 246 4.63 -6.05 -15.65
N LEU A 247 5.30 -6.37 -14.55
CA LEU A 247 5.42 -5.44 -13.41
C LEU A 247 6.36 -4.27 -13.69
N THR A 248 7.39 -4.46 -14.54
CA THR A 248 8.19 -3.33 -15.04
C THR A 248 7.30 -2.36 -15.82
N LYS A 249 6.39 -2.85 -16.69
CA LYS A 249 5.45 -1.99 -17.40
C LYS A 249 4.42 -1.33 -16.47
N VAL A 250 4.07 -1.97 -15.36
CA VAL A 250 3.18 -1.36 -14.35
C VAL A 250 3.86 -0.18 -13.67
N PHE A 251 5.07 -0.39 -13.14
CA PHE A 251 5.70 0.59 -12.27
C PHE A 251 6.60 1.60 -13.01
N GLN A 252 7.26 1.21 -14.11
CA GLN A 252 8.16 2.08 -14.87
C GLN A 252 7.40 2.89 -15.91
N ARG A 253 7.63 4.21 -15.96
CA ARG A 253 7.22 5.02 -17.12
C ARG A 253 8.17 4.80 -18.28
N THR A 254 7.62 4.68 -19.48
CA THR A 254 8.38 4.63 -20.73
C THR A 254 7.90 5.70 -21.69
N LYS A 255 8.80 6.19 -22.55
CA LYS A 255 8.46 7.02 -23.71
C LYS A 255 7.73 6.16 -24.75
N GLY A 256 7.16 6.79 -25.78
CA GLY A 256 6.63 6.07 -26.95
C GLY A 256 7.67 5.18 -27.66
N SER A 257 8.97 5.48 -27.47
CA SER A 257 10.11 4.66 -27.93
C SER A 257 10.45 3.46 -27.04
N GLY A 258 9.79 3.28 -25.89
CA GLY A 258 10.08 2.22 -24.92
C GLY A 258 11.17 2.56 -23.90
N GLU A 259 11.90 3.66 -24.06
CA GLU A 259 12.93 4.11 -23.10
C GLU A 259 12.31 4.52 -21.76
N PRO A 260 12.95 4.21 -20.62
CA PRO A 260 12.51 4.68 -19.31
C PRO A 260 12.45 6.21 -19.22
N ILE A 261 11.39 6.73 -18.60
CA ILE A 261 11.30 8.12 -18.16
C ILE A 261 11.60 8.17 -16.67
N TRP A 262 12.71 8.82 -16.33
CA TRP A 262 13.16 9.00 -14.95
C TRP A 262 12.60 10.30 -14.34
N GLY A 263 12.50 10.34 -13.01
CA GLY A 263 12.20 11.57 -12.26
C GLY A 263 10.77 12.11 -12.37
N ARG A 264 9.81 11.34 -12.91
CA ARG A 264 8.42 11.78 -13.02
C ARG A 264 7.47 10.78 -12.39
N PHE A 265 6.93 11.14 -11.22
CA PHE A 265 5.96 10.35 -10.47
C PHE A 265 4.81 9.83 -11.36
N MET A 266 4.51 8.54 -11.23
CA MET A 266 3.32 7.93 -11.82
C MET A 266 2.21 7.85 -10.75
N PRO A 267 1.05 8.50 -10.96
CA PRO A 267 -0.05 8.44 -10.01
C PRO A 267 -0.53 7.00 -9.75
N ALA A 268 -0.93 6.70 -8.52
CA ALA A 268 -1.46 5.38 -8.14
C ALA A 268 -2.59 4.92 -9.06
N ALA A 269 -3.54 5.80 -9.42
CA ALA A 269 -4.61 5.48 -10.36
C ALA A 269 -4.11 5.03 -11.75
N GLN A 270 -2.97 5.57 -12.20
CA GLN A 270 -2.35 5.13 -13.46
C GLN A 270 -1.70 3.74 -13.29
N ARG A 271 -1.06 3.47 -12.14
CA ARG A 271 -0.48 2.16 -11.82
C ARG A 271 -1.57 1.10 -11.67
N VAL A 272 -2.67 1.40 -10.96
CA VAL A 272 -3.89 0.57 -10.86
C VAL A 272 -4.38 0.16 -12.25
N LYS A 273 -4.55 1.12 -13.16
CA LYS A 273 -5.02 0.82 -14.52
C LYS A 273 -4.07 -0.13 -15.24
N ARG A 274 -2.75 0.11 -15.15
CA ARG A 274 -1.73 -0.75 -15.80
C ARG A 274 -1.73 -2.17 -15.25
N VAL A 275 -1.80 -2.35 -13.93
CA VAL A 275 -1.85 -3.70 -13.35
C VAL A 275 -3.17 -4.40 -13.66
N GLN A 276 -4.30 -3.69 -13.71
CA GLN A 276 -5.58 -4.24 -14.18
C GLN A 276 -5.52 -4.69 -15.64
N GLU A 277 -4.85 -3.93 -16.52
CA GLU A 277 -4.62 -4.32 -17.91
C GLU A 277 -3.81 -5.62 -17.97
N LYS A 278 -2.71 -5.73 -17.22
CA LYS A 278 -1.91 -6.97 -17.14
C LYS A 278 -2.69 -8.14 -16.56
N ILE A 279 -3.50 -7.91 -15.53
CA ILE A 279 -4.41 -8.93 -14.98
C ILE A 279 -5.41 -9.41 -16.05
N ALA A 280 -6.03 -8.50 -16.80
CA ALA A 280 -7.00 -8.85 -17.83
C ALA A 280 -6.34 -9.60 -19.02
N GLU A 281 -5.10 -9.26 -19.37
CA GLU A 281 -4.31 -9.95 -20.40
C GLU A 281 -3.93 -11.38 -19.98
N ARG A 282 -3.49 -11.58 -18.73
CA ARG A 282 -3.01 -12.89 -18.24
C ARG A 282 -4.13 -13.79 -17.73
N PHE A 283 -5.19 -13.21 -17.20
CA PHE A 283 -6.26 -13.91 -16.48
C PHE A 283 -7.63 -13.43 -16.99
N PRO A 284 -8.14 -13.98 -18.11
CA PRO A 284 -9.39 -13.51 -18.72
C PRO A 284 -10.61 -13.58 -17.79
N ASP A 285 -10.64 -14.55 -16.87
CA ASP A 285 -11.66 -14.71 -15.82
C ASP A 285 -11.66 -13.56 -14.78
N ALA A 286 -10.63 -12.73 -14.79
CA ALA A 286 -10.43 -11.60 -13.88
C ALA A 286 -10.53 -10.23 -14.56
N LYS A 287 -11.02 -10.14 -15.80
CA LYS A 287 -11.09 -8.88 -16.58
C LYS A 287 -11.85 -7.74 -15.89
N LYS A 288 -12.79 -8.06 -15.00
CA LYS A 288 -13.59 -7.09 -14.21
C LYS A 288 -13.16 -7.02 -12.74
N LEU A 289 -11.93 -7.41 -12.41
CA LEU A 289 -11.44 -7.36 -11.04
C LEU A 289 -11.42 -5.93 -10.52
N ALA A 290 -12.11 -5.71 -9.40
CA ALA A 290 -12.13 -4.46 -8.67
C ALA A 290 -12.04 -4.74 -7.17
N TYR A 291 -11.32 -3.87 -6.46
CA TYR A 291 -11.29 -3.88 -5.02
C TYR A 291 -12.59 -3.31 -4.44
N HIS A 292 -13.13 -3.96 -3.41
CA HIS A 292 -14.26 -3.47 -2.64
C HIS A 292 -14.12 -3.87 -1.17
N ARG A 293 -13.95 -2.88 -0.29
CA ARG A 293 -13.89 -3.05 1.17
C ARG A 293 -15.10 -3.81 1.75
N ALA A 294 -16.29 -3.59 1.18
CA ALA A 294 -17.52 -4.24 1.64
C ALA A 294 -17.52 -5.78 1.51
N GLY A 295 -16.57 -6.35 0.76
CA GLY A 295 -16.41 -7.80 0.60
C GLY A 295 -15.59 -8.49 1.69
N VAL A 296 -15.17 -7.78 2.73
CA VAL A 296 -14.38 -8.32 3.85
C VAL A 296 -15.31 -9.07 4.81
N ASP A 297 -15.01 -10.35 5.03
CA ASP A 297 -15.61 -11.15 6.10
C ASP A 297 -14.99 -10.72 7.45
N GLN A 298 -15.80 -10.04 8.27
CA GLN A 298 -15.34 -9.48 9.54
C GLN A 298 -15.07 -10.55 10.62
N GLU A 299 -15.75 -11.70 10.56
CA GLU A 299 -15.51 -12.80 11.49
C GLU A 299 -14.17 -13.46 11.19
N ALA A 300 -13.94 -13.79 9.92
CA ALA A 300 -12.65 -14.29 9.46
C ALA A 300 -11.52 -13.29 9.76
N TRP A 301 -11.79 -11.99 9.55
CA TRP A 301 -10.84 -10.90 9.84
C TRP A 301 -10.44 -10.90 11.32
N GLY A 302 -11.39 -10.91 12.25
CA GLY A 302 -11.09 -10.88 13.68
C GLY A 302 -10.21 -12.05 14.12
N VAL A 303 -10.53 -13.27 13.66
CA VAL A 303 -9.74 -14.47 14.00
C VAL A 303 -8.34 -14.42 13.36
N GLY A 304 -8.26 -14.08 12.08
CA GLY A 304 -7.00 -14.05 11.34
C GLY A 304 -6.06 -12.93 11.80
N LEU A 305 -6.62 -11.76 12.15
CA LEU A 305 -5.85 -10.62 12.66
C LEU A 305 -5.13 -10.97 13.96
N GLY A 306 -5.84 -11.57 14.93
CA GLY A 306 -5.23 -11.98 16.20
C GLY A 306 -4.09 -12.99 16.02
N ALA A 307 -4.28 -13.98 15.14
CA ALA A 307 -3.24 -14.96 14.82
C ALA A 307 -2.03 -14.32 14.10
N ALA A 308 -2.27 -13.35 13.22
CA ALA A 308 -1.20 -12.61 12.55
C ALA A 308 -0.38 -11.77 13.54
N GLN A 309 -1.04 -11.13 14.49
CA GLN A 309 -0.45 -10.26 15.50
C GLN A 309 0.58 -11.00 16.37
N GLU A 310 0.26 -12.23 16.78
CA GLU A 310 1.18 -13.10 17.53
C GLU A 310 2.42 -13.46 16.71
N ARG A 311 2.25 -13.96 15.48
CA ARG A 311 3.37 -14.44 14.64
C ARG A 311 4.27 -13.32 14.14
N LEU A 312 3.72 -12.12 13.93
CA LEU A 312 4.51 -10.92 13.62
C LEU A 312 5.24 -10.38 14.86
N GLY A 313 4.88 -10.84 16.08
CA GLY A 313 5.41 -10.32 17.35
C GLY A 313 5.05 -8.86 17.58
N ILE A 314 3.82 -8.51 17.22
CA ILE A 314 3.21 -7.22 17.52
C ILE A 314 2.69 -7.21 18.96
N LEU A 315 2.35 -8.37 19.53
CA LEU A 315 1.93 -8.48 20.92
C LEU A 315 3.00 -7.92 21.88
N GLY A 316 2.59 -6.94 22.71
CA GLY A 316 3.43 -6.30 23.72
C GLY A 316 4.25 -5.10 23.25
N ARG A 317 4.05 -4.62 22.02
CA ARG A 317 4.63 -3.37 21.48
C ARG A 317 3.72 -2.16 21.72
#